data_AF-A0A6J6SHB2-F1
#
_entry.id   AF-A0A6J6SHB2-F1
#
_cell.length_a   1.000
_cell.length_b   1.000
_cell.length_c   1.000
_cell.angle_alpha   90.00
_cell.angle_beta   90.00
_cell.angle_gamma   90.00
#
_symmetry.space_group_name_H-M   'P 1'
#
loop_
_entity.id
_entity.type
_entity.pdbx_description
1 polymer ?
#
loop_
_entity_poly.entity_id
_entity_poly.type
_entity_poly.pdbx_seq_one_letter_code
_entity_poly.pdbx_strand_id
1 'polypeptide(L)' 'MQSEFSFDISKKLIDGDAQLEAEYGESVPVILINNEPHDFFRVDPERFRAAISKL' A
#
# COMPACT_ATOMS: atom_id res chain seq x y z
N MET A 1 11.84 -11.26 -19.77
CA MET A 1 10.61 -12.00 -19.42
C MET A 1 9.89 -11.13 -18.41
N GLN A 2 8.76 -10.52 -18.78
CA GLN A 2 7.97 -9.75 -17.82
C GLN A 2 7.21 -10.79 -17.00
N SER A 3 7.65 -11.02 -15.77
CA SER A 3 6.88 -11.82 -14.82
C SER A 3 5.57 -11.07 -14.56
N GLU A 4 4.45 -11.63 -15.01
CA GLU A 4 3.12 -11.13 -14.64
C GLU A 4 2.90 -11.49 -13.16
N PHE A 5 3.23 -10.55 -12.27
CA PHE A 5 2.93 -10.69 -10.86
C PHE A 5 1.41 -10.66 -10.67
N SER A 6 0.85 -11.74 -10.14
CA SER A 6 -0.55 -11.77 -9.71
C SER A 6 -0.65 -11.18 -8.31
N PHE A 7 -1.33 -10.05 -8.17
CA PHE A 7 -1.59 -9.42 -6.88
C PHE A 7 -3.05 -9.02 -6.76
N ASP A 8 -3.58 -9.10 -5.55
CA ASP A 8 -4.91 -8.62 -5.22
C ASP A 8 -4.82 -7.16 -4.73
N ILE A 9 -5.73 -6.31 -5.21
CA ILE A 9 -5.81 -4.92 -4.78
C ILE A 9 -7.12 -4.74 -4.03
N SER A 10 -7.01 -4.42 -2.74
CA SER A 10 -8.14 -4.14 -1.88
C SER A 10 -8.09 -2.71 -1.37
N LYS A 11 -9.21 -1.99 -1.45
CA LYS A 11 -9.35 -0.63 -0.92
C LYS A 11 -10.07 -0.68 0.43
N LYS A 12 -9.42 -0.17 1.47
CA LYS A 12 -10.02 0.01 2.80
C LYS A 12 -10.17 1.50 3.08
N LEU A 13 -11.39 1.94 3.42
CA LEU A 13 -11.63 3.28 3.93
C LEU A 13 -11.37 3.27 5.43
N ILE A 14 -10.68 4.29 5.92
CA ILE A 14 -10.41 4.45 7.35
C ILE A 14 -11.46 5.33 8.03
N ASP A 15 -12.32 6.02 7.27
CA ASP A 15 -13.40 6.86 7.79
C ASP A 15 -14.27 6.10 8.81
N GLY A 16 -14.33 6.62 10.04
CA GLY A 16 -15.11 6.06 11.14
C GLY A 16 -14.38 5.02 11.98
N ASP A 17 -13.13 4.69 11.65
CA ASP A 17 -12.24 3.84 12.46
C ASP A 17 -11.22 4.73 13.20
N ALA A 18 -11.56 5.09 14.44
CA ALA A 18 -10.76 6.02 15.23
C ALA A 18 -9.29 5.58 15.42
N GLN A 19 -8.98 4.29 15.35
CA GLN A 19 -7.61 3.81 15.45
C GLN A 19 -6.85 4.02 14.13
N LEU A 20 -7.47 3.68 13.00
CA LEU A 20 -6.86 3.88 11.69
C LEU A 20 -6.79 5.36 11.30
N GLU A 21 -7.76 6.18 11.69
CA GLU A 21 -7.72 7.63 11.50
C GLU A 21 -6.61 8.28 12.32
N ALA A 22 -6.35 7.81 13.54
CA ALA A 22 -5.23 8.29 14.34
C ALA A 22 -3.87 7.83 13.79
N GLU A 23 -3.77 6.61 13.27
CA GLU A 23 -2.52 6.03 12.77
C GLU A 23 -2.17 6.50 11.35
N TYR A 24 -3.17 6.60 10.47
CA TYR A 24 -2.99 6.85 9.03
C TYR A 24 -3.69 8.10 8.51
N GLY A 25 -4.53 8.76 9.30
CA GLY A 25 -5.35 9.90 8.86
C GLY A 25 -4.55 11.06 8.28
N GLU A 26 -3.35 11.32 8.80
CA GLU A 26 -2.47 12.38 8.28
C GLU A 26 -1.71 11.98 7.00
N SER A 27 -1.63 10.69 6.68
CA SER A 27 -0.82 10.16 5.57
C SER A 27 -1.65 9.45 4.50
N VAL A 28 -2.97 9.67 4.48
CA VAL A 28 -3.86 9.13 3.44
C VAL A 28 -3.54 9.76 2.08
N PRO A 29 -3.48 8.98 0.98
CA PRO A 29 -3.61 7.52 0.89
C PRO A 29 -2.35 6.76 1.34
N VAL A 30 -2.56 5.69 2.12
CA VAL A 30 -1.50 4.77 2.57
C VAL A 30 -1.53 3.51 1.71
N ILE A 31 -0.37 3.13 1.19
CA ILE A 31 -0.20 1.94 0.36
C ILE A 31 0.50 0.87 1.19
N LEU A 32 -0.22 -0.21 1.42
CA LEU A 32 0.25 -1.37 2.18
C LEU A 32 0.55 -2.51 1.20
N ILE A 33 1.71 -3.15 1.34
CA ILE A 33 2.04 -4.40 0.66
C ILE A 33 2.17 -5.46 1.75
N ASN A 34 1.37 -6.53 1.70
CA ASN A 34 1.33 -7.57 2.74
C ASN A 34 1.14 -7.07 4.18
N ASN A 35 0.31 -6.04 4.36
CA ASN A 35 0.07 -5.34 5.64
C ASN A 35 1.24 -4.50 6.16
N GLU A 36 2.32 -4.34 5.39
CA GLU A 36 3.41 -3.42 5.72
C GLU A 36 3.25 -2.11 4.94
N PRO A 37 3.34 -0.94 5.60
CA PRO A 37 3.22 0.34 4.93
C PRO A 37 4.45 0.56 4.04
N HIS A 38 4.21 0.65 2.75
CA HIS A 38 5.27 0.75 1.74
C HIS A 38 5.46 2.18 1.26
N ASP A 39 4.36 2.83 0.87
CA ASP A 39 4.35 4.21 0.38
C ASP A 39 3.18 5.01 0.96
N PHE A 40 3.40 6.31 1.11
CA PHE A 40 2.40 7.27 1.56
C PHE A 40 2.18 8.30 0.44
N PHE A 41 0.95 8.75 0.25
CA PHE A 41 0.49 9.70 -0.77
C PHE A 41 0.57 9.22 -2.23
N ARG A 42 1.67 8.59 -2.66
CA ARG A 42 1.88 8.16 -4.04
C ARG A 42 2.73 6.88 -4.11
N VAL A 43 2.30 5.94 -4.95
CA VAL A 43 3.09 4.75 -5.27
C VAL A 43 4.30 5.13 -6.11
N ASP A 44 5.49 4.76 -5.64
CA ASP A 44 6.70 4.86 -6.45
C ASP A 44 6.85 3.57 -7.30
N PRO A 45 6.74 3.63 -8.63
CA PRO A 45 6.68 2.44 -9.48
C PRO A 45 8.00 1.64 -9.48
N GLU A 46 9.14 2.26 -9.20
CA GLU A 46 10.42 1.54 -9.11
C GLU A 46 10.50 0.76 -7.80
N ARG A 47 10.17 1.40 -6.67
CA ARG A 47 10.12 0.72 -5.36
C ARG A 47 9.04 -0.36 -5.31
N PHE A 48 7.87 -0.09 -5.88
CA PHE A 48 6.76 -1.05 -5.93
C PHE A 48 7.16 -2.32 -6.68
N ARG A 49 7.77 -2.17 -7.87
CA ARG A 49 8.27 -3.32 -8.63
C ARG A 49 9.36 -4.07 -7.88
N ALA A 50 10.29 -3.36 -7.23
CA ALA A 50 11.34 -3.99 -6.44
C ALA A 50 10.79 -4.77 -5.24
N ALA A 51 9.77 -4.23 -4.55
CA ALA A 51 9.12 -4.89 -3.43
C ALA A 51 8.37 -6.15 -3.88
N ILE A 52 7.58 -6.06 -4.96
CA ILE A 52 6.83 -7.20 -5.49
C ILE A 52 7.75 -8.26 -6.07
N SER A 53 8.83 -7.88 -6.73
CA SER A 53 9.80 -8.84 -7.27
C SER A 53 10.61 -9.57 -6.18
N LYS A 54 10.54 -9.12 -4.93
CA LYS A 54 11.24 -9.72 -3.79
C LYS A 54 10.35 -10.63 -2.94
N LEU A 55 9.03 -10.61 -3.18
CA LEU A 55 8.05 -11.52 -2.58
C LEU A 55 8.06 -12.87 -3.28
#